data_AF-A0A1H7NL18-F1
#
_entry.id   AF-A0A1H7NL18-F1
#
_cell.length_a   1.000
_cell.length_b   1.000
_cell.length_c   1.000
_cell.angle_alpha   90.00
_cell.angle_beta   90.00
_cell.angle_gamma   90.00
#
_symmetry.space_group_name_H-M   'P 1'
#
loop_
_entity.id
_entity.type
_entity.pdbx_description
1 polymer ?
#
loop_
_entity_poly.entity_id
_entity_poly.type
_entity_poly.pdbx_seq_one_letter_code
_entity_poly.pdbx_strand_id
1 'polypeptide(L)'
;MKTKLLIAILGLSIISCSSSKKTMEETDPTVSTQKIADKKSSITNSKTKEINHKINSIIQNYLGVPISSIARSDIKETNEGYQWKFMNVKTGENFIANTDFNFKSVKIKKNKRS
;
A
#
# COMPACT_ATOMS: atom_id res chain seq x y z
N MET A 1 -54.97 11.01 -8.25
CA MET A 1 -55.06 12.10 -7.25
C MET A 1 -55.11 11.48 -5.86
N LYS A 2 -54.44 12.10 -4.87
CA LYS A 2 -54.35 11.72 -3.44
C LYS A 2 -53.15 10.85 -3.05
N THR A 3 -52.01 11.53 -3.01
CA THR A 3 -50.94 11.40 -2.02
C THR A 3 -51.48 11.13 -0.61
N LYS A 4 -50.88 10.18 0.12
CA LYS A 4 -50.65 10.30 1.57
C LYS A 4 -49.32 9.65 1.96
N LEU A 5 -48.35 10.54 2.07
CA LEU A 5 -47.09 10.45 2.81
C LEU A 5 -47.40 10.20 4.29
N LEU A 6 -46.83 9.15 4.89
CA LEU A 6 -46.75 9.02 6.35
C LEU A 6 -45.30 8.72 6.72
N ILE A 7 -44.62 9.80 7.11
CA ILE A 7 -43.30 9.81 7.71
C ILE A 7 -43.45 9.33 9.16
N ALA A 8 -42.78 8.22 9.51
CA ALA A 8 -42.60 7.81 10.89
C ALA A 8 -41.21 8.27 11.35
N ILE A 9 -41.19 9.36 12.12
CA ILE A 9 -40.06 9.77 12.97
C ILE A 9 -40.27 9.10 14.32
N LEU A 10 -39.22 8.50 14.91
CA LEU A 10 -38.85 8.61 16.33
C LEU A 10 -37.88 7.50 16.72
N GLY A 11 -36.76 7.88 17.34
CA GLY A 11 -35.93 6.93 18.10
C GLY A 11 -34.42 7.15 18.12
N LEU A 12 -33.91 8.38 18.10
CA LEU A 12 -32.51 8.62 18.50
C LEU A 12 -32.42 8.59 20.03
N SER A 13 -32.08 7.42 20.58
CA SER A 13 -31.65 7.30 21.97
C SER A 13 -30.12 7.32 22.02
N ILE A 14 -29.54 8.51 22.09
CA ILE A 14 -28.14 8.67 22.48
C ILE A 14 -28.01 8.44 23.98
N ILE A 15 -27.79 7.18 24.38
CA ILE A 15 -27.38 6.86 25.75
C ILE A 15 -25.92 7.30 25.88
N SER A 16 -25.74 8.54 26.30
CA SER A 16 -24.45 9.12 26.67
C SER A 16 -24.01 8.50 28.00
N CYS A 17 -23.31 7.37 27.94
CA CYS A 17 -22.58 6.84 29.10
C CYS A 17 -21.38 7.75 29.40
N SER A 18 -21.62 8.80 30.18
CA SER A 18 -20.56 9.55 30.87
C SER A 18 -20.02 8.68 32.01
N SER A 19 -18.99 7.89 31.72
CA SER A 19 -18.23 7.18 32.74
C SER A 19 -16.90 7.91 32.92
N SER A 20 -16.84 8.75 33.95
CA SER A 20 -15.60 9.37 34.40
C SER A 20 -14.68 8.28 34.98
N LYS A 21 -13.89 7.63 34.11
CA LYS A 21 -12.75 6.84 34.59
C LYS A 21 -11.71 7.81 35.13
N LYS A 22 -11.58 7.85 36.46
CA LYS A 22 -10.39 8.38 37.12
C LYS A 22 -9.18 7.60 36.61
N THR A 23 -8.28 8.29 35.92
CA THR A 23 -6.94 7.82 35.62
C THR A 23 -6.21 7.64 36.94
N MET A 24 -6.01 6.39 37.35
CA MET A 24 -4.91 6.06 38.25
C MET A 24 -3.65 6.14 37.39
N GLU A 25 -2.77 7.09 37.72
CA GLU A 25 -1.37 7.02 37.30
C GLU A 25 -0.76 5.78 37.93
N GLU A 26 -0.69 4.71 37.15
CA GLU A 26 0.33 3.69 37.33
C GLU A 26 1.48 4.10 36.42
N THR A 27 2.57 4.55 37.03
CA THR A 27 3.83 4.86 36.36
C THR A 27 4.47 3.55 35.92
N ASP A 28 3.90 2.95 34.88
CA ASP A 28 4.42 1.77 34.21
C ASP A 28 5.44 2.24 33.15
N PRO A 29 6.66 1.67 33.05
CA PRO A 29 7.68 2.12 32.10
C PRO A 29 7.36 1.61 30.69
N THR A 30 6.17 1.90 30.16
CA THR A 30 5.75 1.53 28.80
C THR A 30 6.12 2.60 27.76
N VAL A 31 7.08 3.47 28.05
CA VAL A 31 7.52 4.52 27.10
C VAL A 31 8.52 4.00 26.06
N SER A 32 9.05 2.79 26.20
CA SER A 32 10.11 2.29 25.29
C SER A 32 9.58 1.48 24.10
N THR A 33 8.61 0.57 24.28
CA THR A 33 8.30 -0.42 23.24
C THR A 33 7.45 0.13 22.08
N GLN A 34 6.48 1.00 22.38
CA GLN A 34 5.52 1.49 21.38
C GLN A 34 6.16 2.49 20.41
N LYS A 35 6.98 3.43 20.91
CA LYS A 35 7.77 4.35 20.07
C LYS A 35 8.75 3.63 19.14
N ILE A 36 9.32 2.50 19.58
CA ILE A 36 10.24 1.70 18.76
C ILE A 36 9.47 0.95 17.66
N ALA A 37 8.29 0.40 17.96
CA ALA A 37 7.44 -0.26 16.97
C ALA A 37 6.97 0.70 15.88
N ASP A 38 6.51 1.89 16.26
CA ASP A 38 6.05 2.92 15.32
C ASP A 38 7.18 3.44 14.43
N LYS A 39 8.36 3.66 15.00
CA LYS A 39 9.56 4.04 14.24
C LYS A 39 9.97 2.96 13.24
N LYS A 40 9.95 1.69 13.65
CA LYS A 40 10.28 0.55 12.76
C LYS A 40 9.27 0.43 11.62
N SER A 41 7.97 0.55 11.91
CA SER A 41 6.90 0.55 10.90
C SER A 41 7.07 1.71 9.91
N SER A 42 7.35 2.92 10.39
CA SER A 42 7.59 4.09 9.55
C SER A 42 8.79 3.92 8.62
N ILE A 43 9.90 3.34 9.12
CA ILE A 43 11.12 3.10 8.31
C ILE A 43 10.84 2.05 7.23
N THR A 44 10.18 0.95 7.58
CA THR A 44 9.79 -0.10 6.62
C THR A 44 8.87 0.47 5.54
N ASN A 45 7.87 1.27 5.92
CA ASN A 45 6.96 1.92 4.98
C ASN A 45 7.70 2.90 4.05
N SER A 46 8.65 3.67 4.58
CA SER A 46 9.47 4.59 3.79
C SER A 46 10.33 3.85 2.78
N LYS A 47 11.04 2.79 3.20
CA LYS A 47 11.87 1.98 2.30
C LYS A 47 11.03 1.33 1.20
N THR A 48 9.88 0.75 1.56
CA THR A 48 8.95 0.16 0.58
C THR A 48 8.43 1.21 -0.39
N LYS A 49 8.12 2.42 0.06
CA LYS A 49 7.70 3.52 -0.81
C LYS A 49 8.80 3.94 -1.79
N GLU A 50 10.04 4.02 -1.34
CA GLU A 50 11.18 4.36 -2.19
C GLU A 50 11.43 3.29 -3.26
N ILE A 51 11.43 2.01 -2.88
CA ILE A 51 11.57 0.87 -3.80
C ILE A 51 10.45 0.90 -4.85
N ASN A 52 9.21 1.14 -4.42
CA ASN A 52 8.06 1.26 -5.32
C ASN A 52 8.23 2.39 -6.33
N HIS A 53 8.69 3.55 -5.88
CA HIS A 53 8.93 4.70 -6.74
C HIS A 53 10.00 4.39 -7.80
N LYS A 54 11.15 3.82 -7.39
CA LYS A 54 12.22 3.43 -8.32
C LYS A 54 11.74 2.43 -9.37
N ILE A 55 11.00 1.40 -8.95
CA ILE A 55 10.47 0.39 -9.86
C ILE A 55 9.46 1.01 -10.83
N ASN A 56 8.57 1.89 -10.37
CA ASN A 56 7.63 2.56 -11.27
C ASN A 56 8.36 3.40 -12.33
N SER A 57 9.38 4.16 -11.93
CA SER A 57 10.22 4.91 -12.87
C SER A 57 10.93 4.02 -13.88
N ILE A 58 11.46 2.87 -13.45
CA ILE A 58 12.07 1.88 -14.36
C ILE A 58 11.06 1.41 -15.41
N ILE A 59 9.84 1.06 -15.00
CA ILE A 59 8.82 0.55 -15.93
C ILE A 59 8.38 1.66 -16.90
N GLN A 60 8.13 2.87 -16.38
CA GLN A 60 7.72 4.01 -17.21
C GLN A 60 8.81 4.36 -18.24
N ASN A 61 10.07 4.35 -17.84
CA ASN A 61 11.19 4.60 -18.75
C ASN A 61 11.36 3.49 -19.80
N TYR A 62 11.13 2.23 -19.43
CA TYR A 62 11.24 1.10 -20.35
C TYR A 62 10.11 1.08 -21.40
N LEU A 63 8.87 1.36 -20.99
CA LEU A 63 7.70 1.29 -21.86
C LEU A 63 7.33 2.62 -22.53
N GLY A 64 7.79 3.75 -22.00
CA GLY A 64 7.39 5.08 -22.49
C GLY A 64 5.92 5.43 -22.24
N VAL A 65 5.29 4.80 -21.23
CA VAL A 65 3.85 5.00 -20.92
C VAL A 65 3.66 5.37 -19.44
N PRO A 66 2.56 6.07 -19.08
CA PRO A 66 2.29 6.42 -17.70
C PRO A 66 2.03 5.16 -16.84
N ILE A 67 2.38 5.22 -15.55
CA ILE A 67 2.17 4.11 -14.61
C ILE A 67 0.70 3.69 -14.48
N SER A 68 -0.24 4.60 -14.75
CA SER A 68 -1.68 4.30 -14.81
C SER A 68 -2.07 3.35 -15.94
N SER A 69 -1.22 3.17 -16.95
CA SER A 69 -1.40 2.19 -18.04
C SER A 69 -0.65 0.87 -17.78
N ILE A 70 -0.18 0.65 -16.57
CA ILE A 70 0.63 -0.51 -16.20
C ILE A 70 -0.05 -1.26 -15.06
N ALA A 71 -0.35 -2.55 -15.28
CA ALA A 71 -0.66 -3.47 -14.20
C ALA A 71 0.64 -4.10 -13.71
N ARG A 72 0.86 -4.16 -12.40
CA ARG A 72 2.10 -4.66 -11.81
C ARG A 72 1.79 -5.61 -10.66
N SER A 73 2.56 -6.68 -10.54
CA SER A 73 2.51 -7.55 -9.35
C SER A 73 3.15 -6.87 -8.14
N ASP A 74 3.01 -7.52 -6.99
CA ASP A 74 3.87 -7.22 -5.85
C ASP A 74 5.34 -7.43 -6.18
N ILE A 75 6.19 -6.69 -5.47
CA ILE A 75 7.64 -6.77 -5.56
C ILE A 75 8.09 -7.88 -4.61
N LYS A 76 8.78 -8.87 -5.16
CA LYS A 76 9.39 -9.95 -4.38
C LYS A 76 10.85 -9.65 -4.15
N GLU A 77 11.27 -9.67 -2.90
CA GLU A 77 12.69 -9.70 -2.54
C GLU A 77 13.24 -11.11 -2.76
N THR A 78 14.41 -11.22 -3.36
CA THR A 78 15.14 -12.47 -3.59
C THR A 78 16.54 -12.36 -2.98
N ASN A 79 17.31 -13.44 -3.00
CA ASN A 79 18.69 -13.41 -2.52
C ASN A 79 19.61 -12.47 -3.33
N GLU A 80 19.18 -12.07 -4.53
CA GLU A 80 19.97 -11.27 -5.47
C GLU A 80 19.44 -9.84 -5.64
N GLY A 81 18.22 -9.55 -5.16
CA GLY A 81 17.63 -8.22 -5.25
C GLY A 81 16.10 -8.25 -5.30
N TYR A 82 15.50 -7.56 -6.27
CA TYR A 82 14.05 -7.45 -6.40
C TYR A 82 13.55 -8.01 -7.72
N GLN A 83 12.41 -8.70 -7.70
CA GLN A 83 11.73 -9.24 -8.86
C GLN A 83 10.25 -8.81 -8.88
N TRP A 84 9.75 -8.46 -10.06
CA TRP A 84 8.33 -8.14 -10.26
C TRP A 84 7.89 -8.52 -11.68
N LYS A 85 6.58 -8.64 -11.86
CA LYS A 85 5.94 -8.76 -13.17
C LYS A 85 5.15 -7.50 -13.46
N PHE A 86 5.04 -7.13 -14.73
CA PHE A 86 4.20 -6.04 -15.14
C PHE A 86 3.65 -6.27 -16.55
N MET A 87 2.57 -5.57 -16.87
CA MET A 87 1.87 -5.65 -18.14
C MET A 87 1.46 -4.26 -18.59
N ASN A 88 1.69 -3.96 -19.86
CA ASN A 88 1.04 -2.82 -20.50
C ASN A 88 -0.43 -3.18 -20.71
N VAL A 89 -1.35 -2.50 -20.02
CA VAL A 89 -2.78 -2.87 -20.06
C VAL A 89 -3.44 -2.56 -21.39
N LYS A 90 -2.85 -1.67 -22.20
CA LYS A 90 -3.36 -1.32 -23.54
C LYS A 90 -2.94 -2.35 -24.58
N THR A 91 -1.69 -2.81 -24.54
CA THR A 91 -1.15 -3.77 -25.54
C THR A 91 -1.28 -5.23 -25.11
N GLY A 92 -1.51 -5.49 -23.82
CA GLY A 92 -1.50 -6.83 -23.24
C GLY A 92 -0.11 -7.46 -23.15
N GLU A 93 0.95 -6.71 -23.46
CA GLU A 93 2.33 -7.22 -23.38
C GLU A 93 2.76 -7.40 -21.94
N ASN A 94 3.21 -8.61 -21.62
CA ASN A 94 3.62 -9.02 -20.29
C ASN A 94 5.14 -9.09 -20.19
N PHE A 95 5.68 -8.73 -19.02
CA PHE A 95 7.10 -8.68 -18.75
C PHE A 95 7.42 -9.25 -17.37
N ILE A 96 8.63 -9.81 -17.25
CA ILE A 96 9.25 -10.18 -15.98
C ILE A 96 10.51 -9.34 -15.85
N ALA A 97 10.66 -8.68 -14.70
CA ALA A 97 11.81 -7.85 -14.40
C ALA A 97 12.48 -8.30 -13.11
N ASN A 98 13.80 -8.14 -13.09
CA ASN A 98 14.60 -8.27 -11.88
C ASN A 98 15.69 -7.19 -11.84
N THR A 99 16.15 -6.90 -10.63
CA THR A 99 17.28 -6.01 -10.41
C THR A 99 18.05 -6.36 -9.15
N ASP A 100 19.31 -5.92 -9.04
CA ASP A 100 20.05 -5.99 -7.78
C ASP A 100 19.47 -5.03 -6.72
N PHE A 101 19.85 -5.20 -5.46
CA PHE A 101 19.36 -4.36 -4.35
C PHE A 101 19.62 -2.85 -4.52
N ASN A 102 20.59 -2.48 -5.35
CA ASN A 102 21.00 -1.10 -5.59
C ASN A 102 20.45 -0.53 -6.90
N PHE A 103 19.62 -1.29 -7.63
CA PHE A 103 19.09 -0.93 -8.94
C PHE A 103 20.14 -0.67 -10.02
N LYS A 104 21.36 -1.22 -9.89
CA LYS A 104 22.46 -0.98 -10.86
C LYS A 104 22.37 -1.89 -12.08
N SER A 105 21.87 -3.10 -11.91
CA SER A 105 21.62 -4.04 -12.99
C SER A 105 20.12 -4.31 -13.08
N VAL A 106 19.45 -3.78 -14.11
CA VAL A 106 18.02 -4.04 -14.36
C VAL A 106 17.89 -4.94 -15.58
N LYS A 107 17.19 -6.07 -15.45
CA LYS A 107 16.91 -7.00 -16.54
C LYS A 107 15.40 -7.10 -16.72
N ILE A 108 14.93 -6.80 -17.93
CA ILE A 108 13.50 -6.89 -18.30
C ILE A 108 13.39 -7.83 -19.49
N LYS A 109 12.49 -8.82 -19.38
CA LYS A 109 12.23 -9.81 -20.43
C LYS A 109 10.75 -9.85 -20.75
N LYS A 110 10.40 -9.84 -22.04
CA LYS A 110 9.03 -10.07 -22.49
C LYS A 110 8.63 -11.51 -22.16
N ASN A 111 7.54 -11.67 -21.42
CA ASN A 111 6.95 -12.95 -21.09
C ASN A 111 6.02 -13.37 -22.23
N LYS A 112 6.54 -14.16 -23.18
CA LYS A 112 5.69 -14.82 -24.16
C LYS A 112 4.94 -15.92 -23.40
N ARG A 113 3.61 -15.78 -23.28
CA ARG A 113 2.78 -16.95 -22.94
C ARG A 113 2.99 -17.94 -24.09
N SER A 114 3.62 -19.07 -23.78
CA SER A 114 3.63 -20.24 -24.65
C SER A 114 2.21 -20.77 -24.83
#